data_AF-A0A7T8GU00-F1
#
_entry.id   AF-A0A7T8GU00-F1
#
_cell.length_a   1.000
_cell.length_b   1.000
_cell.length_c   1.000
_cell.angle_alpha   90.00
_cell.angle_beta   90.00
_cell.angle_gamma   90.00
#
_symmetry.space_group_name_H-M   'P 1'
#
loop_
_entity.id
_entity.type
_entity.pdbx_description
1 polymer ?
#
loop_
_entity_poly.entity_id
_entity_poly.type
_entity_poly.pdbx_seq_one_letter_code
_entity_poly.pdbx_strand_id
1 'polypeptide(L)'
;MDKAPSFFNPISTPHAELVRNIQEMMSKIVRETYEVPETCSSSTDLAGTIFSIAGEMCALDLAQMKELDTEVQRFMEVRHKEAILTSQYLFYDILAMIGTNPSISYIKTLIESDKIPRQYAPDIIESALKSTRTPTPELFNLVFTMIKSLKTKSPQLFAVSAVTFSDLLHRACVNPSSMVAQFPVHVYGNFCSPETPFIEDQYIPYLESQIQGGGPGAKSDKIVVINALGKTGHYRAVDSLVKVIEGTPASETMVRSLAVYALKRAAVQYPSKVKPILMSIINNPGMDYVFDQVMNKLGLKETASPEVSAELKKIEQKLQIKPRVMPEPELSMKVKFMGLERIFSLDSKFYMETIQKVAEKLRSSPKSCLTDFPSNTPRPELH
;
A
#
# COMPACT_ATOMS: atom_id res chain seq x y z
N MET A 1 4.32 -24.22 -1.67
CA MET A 1 3.73 -23.04 -1.00
C MET A 1 3.50 -23.29 0.48
N ASP A 2 3.27 -24.55 0.86
CA ASP A 2 2.80 -24.89 2.21
C ASP A 2 3.93 -25.14 3.21
N LYS A 3 5.19 -25.20 2.77
CA LYS A 3 6.35 -25.49 3.63
C LYS A 3 6.80 -24.24 4.39
N ALA A 4 7.27 -24.45 5.62
CA ALA A 4 7.89 -23.42 6.43
C ALA A 4 9.05 -22.72 5.68
N PRO A 5 9.26 -21.41 5.91
CA PRO A 5 10.43 -20.73 5.36
C PRO A 5 11.73 -21.33 5.90
N SER A 6 12.73 -21.47 5.05
CA SER A 6 14.08 -21.89 5.45
C SER A 6 14.81 -20.71 6.09
N PHE A 7 14.85 -20.66 7.42
CA PHE A 7 15.64 -19.67 8.16
C PHE A 7 17.08 -20.14 8.34
N PHE A 8 18.03 -19.20 8.33
CA PHE A 8 19.43 -19.49 8.65
C PHE A 8 19.61 -20.02 10.08
N ASN A 9 18.75 -19.59 11.00
CA ASN A 9 18.66 -20.15 12.35
C ASN A 9 17.30 -20.86 12.49
N PRO A 10 17.27 -22.19 12.66
CA PRO A 10 16.02 -22.90 12.91
C PRO A 10 15.46 -22.49 14.28
N ILE A 11 14.16 -22.18 14.33
CA ILE A 11 13.47 -22.00 15.62
C ILE A 11 13.40 -23.39 16.27
N SER A 12 14.10 -23.55 17.40
CA SER A 12 14.26 -24.84 18.09
C SER A 12 13.16 -25.15 19.11
N THR A 13 12.12 -24.30 19.22
CA THR A 13 11.03 -24.49 20.18
C THR A 13 10.13 -25.65 19.72
N PRO A 14 9.87 -26.66 20.57
CA PRO A 14 8.90 -27.72 20.27
C PRO A 14 7.52 -27.14 19.94
N HIS A 15 6.83 -27.70 18.94
CA HIS A 15 5.53 -27.19 18.48
C HIS A 15 4.49 -27.04 19.61
N ALA A 16 4.44 -27.99 20.54
CA ALA A 16 3.50 -27.95 21.67
C ALA A 16 3.79 -26.77 22.64
N GLU A 17 5.08 -26.44 22.83
CA GLU A 17 5.49 -25.31 23.67
C GLU A 17 5.17 -23.98 22.98
N LEU A 18 5.38 -23.90 21.66
CA LEU A 18 4.98 -22.75 20.85
C LEU A 18 3.47 -22.50 20.93
N VAL A 19 2.65 -23.53 20.75
CA VAL A 19 1.18 -23.41 20.84
C VAL A 19 0.76 -22.85 22.20
N ARG A 20 1.32 -23.39 23.29
CA ARG A 20 1.04 -22.93 24.65
C ARG A 20 1.44 -21.46 24.85
N ASN A 21 2.65 -21.09 24.42
CA ASN A 21 3.16 -19.72 24.58
C ASN A 21 2.28 -18.71 23.83
N ILE A 22 1.87 -19.04 22.60
CA ILE A 22 0.97 -18.19 21.80
C ILE A 22 -0.40 -18.06 22.47
N GLN A 23 -0.98 -19.17 22.97
CA GLN A 23 -2.25 -19.14 23.70
C GLN A 23 -2.17 -18.20 24.93
N GLU A 24 -1.12 -18.32 25.74
CA GLU A 24 -0.91 -17.48 26.92
C GLU A 24 -0.72 -16.00 26.55
N MET A 25 0.10 -15.70 25.54
CA MET A 25 0.34 -14.34 25.08
C MET A 25 -0.93 -13.70 24.49
N MET A 26 -1.68 -14.42 23.65
CA MET A 26 -2.95 -13.94 23.11
C MET A 26 -3.99 -13.71 24.20
N SER A 27 -4.09 -14.65 25.15
CA SER A 27 -4.96 -14.52 26.31
C SER A 27 -4.64 -13.30 27.15
N LYS A 28 -3.35 -12.97 27.31
CA LYS A 28 -2.89 -11.76 28.00
C LYS A 28 -3.34 -10.51 27.26
N ILE A 29 -3.14 -10.44 25.95
CA ILE A 29 -3.54 -9.29 25.12
C ILE A 29 -5.05 -9.07 25.20
N VAL A 30 -5.86 -10.13 25.06
CA VAL A 30 -7.32 -10.02 25.12
C VAL A 30 -7.79 -9.54 26.49
N ARG A 31 -7.22 -10.07 27.58
CA ARG A 31 -7.54 -9.63 28.94
C ARG A 31 -7.24 -8.14 29.14
N GLU A 32 -6.06 -7.69 28.72
CA GLU A 32 -5.62 -6.30 28.93
C GLU A 32 -6.31 -5.30 28.00
N THR A 33 -6.67 -5.72 26.78
CA THR A 33 -7.29 -4.82 25.79
C THR A 33 -8.80 -4.70 25.98
N TYR A 34 -9.45 -5.80 26.38
CA TYR A 34 -10.91 -5.88 26.43
C TYR A 34 -11.47 -6.04 27.85
N GLU A 35 -10.91 -6.93 28.66
CA GLU A 35 -11.50 -7.27 29.97
C GLU A 35 -11.12 -6.25 31.07
N VAL A 36 -9.96 -5.60 30.96
CA VAL A 36 -9.48 -4.59 31.92
C VAL A 36 -8.89 -3.36 31.19
N PRO A 37 -9.69 -2.58 30.45
CA PRO A 37 -9.20 -1.48 29.62
C PRO A 37 -8.69 -0.26 30.40
N GLU A 38 -8.85 -0.22 31.73
CA GLU A 38 -8.54 0.96 32.57
C GLU A 38 -7.04 1.25 32.78
N THR A 39 -6.14 0.58 32.08
CA THR A 39 -4.69 0.84 32.22
C THR A 39 -4.04 1.25 30.91
N CYS A 40 -4.41 2.43 30.41
CA CYS A 40 -3.48 3.28 29.62
C CYS A 40 -2.20 3.63 30.42
N SER A 41 -2.14 3.26 31.70
CA SER A 41 -1.02 3.34 32.63
C SER A 41 -0.27 2.01 32.83
N SER A 42 -0.71 0.90 32.22
CA SER A 42 0.06 -0.36 32.33
C SER A 42 1.28 -0.27 31.43
N SER A 43 2.46 -0.49 32.01
CA SER A 43 3.74 -0.55 31.32
C SER A 43 3.89 -1.77 30.40
N THR A 44 2.78 -2.41 30.00
CA THR A 44 2.83 -3.67 29.27
C THR A 44 2.99 -3.39 27.78
N ASP A 45 4.11 -3.83 27.22
CA ASP A 45 4.39 -3.75 25.79
C ASP A 45 3.56 -4.77 25.00
N LEU A 46 2.28 -4.44 24.77
CA LEU A 46 1.38 -5.25 23.94
C LEU A 46 1.89 -5.37 22.51
N ALA A 47 2.48 -4.31 21.96
CA ALA A 47 3.06 -4.32 20.62
C ALA A 47 4.23 -5.32 20.54
N GLY A 48 5.15 -5.29 21.51
CA GLY A 48 6.25 -6.26 21.61
C GLY A 48 5.76 -7.70 21.81
N THR A 49 4.66 -7.89 22.54
CA THR A 49 4.02 -9.21 22.67
C THR A 49 3.48 -9.70 21.33
N ILE A 50 2.78 -8.84 20.57
CA ILE A 50 2.29 -9.14 19.21
C ILE A 50 3.45 -9.48 18.28
N PHE A 51 4.53 -8.71 18.31
CA PHE A 51 5.72 -8.97 17.50
C PHE A 51 6.41 -10.29 17.87
N SER A 52 6.41 -10.65 19.15
CA SER A 52 6.95 -11.93 19.62
C SER A 52 6.14 -13.11 19.09
N ILE A 53 4.80 -13.04 19.17
CA ILE A 53 3.92 -14.06 18.57
C ILE A 53 4.15 -14.16 17.06
N ALA A 54 4.19 -13.02 16.34
CA ALA A 54 4.43 -13.02 14.90
C ALA A 54 5.82 -13.62 14.55
N GLY A 55 6.81 -13.43 15.41
CA GLY A 55 8.14 -14.03 15.30
C GLY A 55 8.11 -15.56 15.47
N GLU A 56 7.37 -16.07 16.46
CA GLU A 56 7.20 -17.52 16.65
C GLU A 56 6.43 -18.16 15.47
N MET A 57 5.34 -17.52 15.04
CA MET A 57 4.51 -18.03 13.95
C MET A 57 5.21 -18.00 12.58
N CYS A 58 6.28 -17.20 12.40
CA CYS A 58 6.91 -17.08 11.09
C CYS A 58 7.62 -18.35 10.61
N ALA A 59 7.98 -19.26 11.52
CA ALA A 59 8.58 -20.55 11.20
C ALA A 59 7.57 -21.67 10.92
N LEU A 60 6.28 -21.40 11.05
CA LEU A 60 5.26 -22.42 10.85
C LEU A 60 5.02 -22.67 9.36
N ASP A 61 4.74 -23.91 9.04
CA ASP A 61 4.18 -24.31 7.77
C ASP A 61 2.65 -24.11 7.74
N LEU A 62 2.00 -24.33 6.60
CA LEU A 62 0.55 -24.08 6.46
C LEU A 62 -0.30 -25.01 7.35
N ALA A 63 0.13 -26.25 7.56
CA ALA A 63 -0.61 -27.21 8.37
C ALA A 63 -0.53 -26.82 9.86
N GLN A 64 0.67 -26.48 10.32
CA GLN A 64 0.92 -26.00 11.68
C GLN A 64 0.18 -24.69 11.97
N MET A 65 0.12 -23.75 11.01
CA MET A 65 -0.67 -22.52 11.18
C MET A 65 -2.17 -22.79 11.36
N LYS A 66 -2.73 -23.77 10.62
CA LYS A 66 -4.14 -24.16 10.72
C LYS A 66 -4.44 -24.87 12.05
N GLU A 67 -3.53 -25.74 12.47
CA GLU A 67 -3.61 -26.41 13.76
C GLU A 67 -3.56 -25.39 14.91
N LEU A 68 -2.60 -24.46 14.86
CA LEU A 68 -2.48 -23.38 15.83
C LEU A 68 -3.75 -22.51 15.91
N ASP A 69 -4.34 -22.12 14.77
CA ASP A 69 -5.61 -21.38 14.76
C ASP A 69 -6.72 -22.16 15.48
N THR A 70 -6.82 -23.46 15.21
CA THR A 70 -7.81 -24.33 15.84
C THR A 70 -7.60 -24.44 17.36
N GLU A 71 -6.36 -24.62 17.81
CA GLU A 71 -6.04 -24.71 19.23
C GLU A 71 -6.19 -23.37 19.96
N VAL A 72 -5.88 -22.24 19.32
CA VAL A 72 -6.12 -20.90 19.87
C VAL A 72 -7.62 -20.64 20.02
N GLN A 73 -8.43 -21.00 19.01
CA GLN A 73 -9.89 -20.88 19.11
C GLN A 73 -10.42 -21.73 20.28
N ARG A 74 -10.03 -23.02 20.36
CA ARG A 74 -10.43 -23.93 21.44
C ARG A 74 -10.06 -23.40 22.82
N PHE A 75 -8.88 -22.81 22.96
CA PHE A 75 -8.42 -22.22 24.22
C PHE A 75 -9.29 -21.02 24.66
N MET A 76 -9.82 -20.26 23.72
CA MET A 76 -10.59 -19.04 23.99
C MET A 76 -12.11 -19.28 24.10
N GLU A 77 -12.61 -20.41 23.63
CA GLU A 77 -14.05 -20.78 23.62
C GLU A 77 -14.74 -20.71 24.99
N VAL A 78 -13.99 -20.85 26.08
CA VAL A 78 -14.52 -20.76 27.45
C VAL A 78 -14.79 -19.33 27.92
N ARG A 79 -14.37 -18.32 27.15
CA ARG A 79 -14.56 -16.90 27.47
C ARG A 79 -15.91 -16.39 26.97
N HIS A 80 -16.27 -15.17 27.36
CA HIS A 80 -17.46 -14.51 26.83
C HIS A 80 -17.25 -14.15 25.35
N LYS A 81 -18.36 -13.93 24.64
CA LYS A 81 -18.41 -13.84 23.17
C LYS A 81 -17.48 -12.76 22.59
N GLU A 82 -17.40 -11.61 23.23
CA GLU A 82 -16.61 -10.47 22.76
C GLU A 82 -15.10 -10.72 22.89
N ALA A 83 -14.62 -11.38 23.95
CA ALA A 83 -13.23 -11.83 24.06
C ALA A 83 -12.87 -12.89 23.01
N ILE A 84 -13.79 -13.82 22.69
CA ILE A 84 -13.59 -14.80 21.61
C ILE A 84 -13.39 -14.07 20.29
N LEU A 85 -14.28 -13.12 19.96
CA LEU A 85 -14.16 -12.32 18.74
C LEU A 85 -12.86 -11.51 18.71
N THR A 86 -12.51 -10.86 19.81
CA THR A 86 -11.26 -10.08 19.92
C THR A 86 -10.03 -10.95 19.66
N SER A 87 -9.99 -12.17 20.22
CA SER A 87 -8.93 -13.13 19.96
C SER A 87 -8.84 -13.53 18.49
N GLN A 88 -10.00 -13.71 17.83
CA GLN A 88 -10.06 -14.08 16.43
C GLN A 88 -9.53 -12.97 15.52
N TYR A 89 -9.93 -11.72 15.75
CA TYR A 89 -9.41 -10.57 15.02
C TYR A 89 -7.89 -10.40 15.25
N LEU A 90 -7.44 -10.53 16.49
CA LEU A 90 -6.02 -10.49 16.83
C LEU A 90 -5.22 -11.56 16.10
N PHE A 91 -5.75 -12.79 16.00
CA PHE A 91 -5.10 -13.85 15.23
C PHE A 91 -4.95 -13.47 13.75
N TYR A 92 -5.98 -12.91 13.13
CA TYR A 92 -5.93 -12.47 11.74
C TYR A 92 -4.91 -11.34 11.52
N ASP A 93 -4.81 -10.39 12.45
CA ASP A 93 -3.84 -9.31 12.39
C ASP A 93 -2.41 -9.83 12.47
N ILE A 94 -2.14 -10.71 13.44
CA ILE A 94 -0.84 -11.36 13.59
C ILE A 94 -0.51 -12.17 12.32
N LEU A 95 -1.47 -12.95 11.81
CA LEU A 95 -1.29 -13.74 10.59
C LEU A 95 -0.91 -12.85 9.38
N ALA A 96 -1.50 -11.67 9.27
CA ALA A 96 -1.18 -10.68 8.24
C ALA A 96 0.21 -10.05 8.45
N MET A 97 0.67 -9.85 9.69
CA MET A 97 1.99 -9.30 9.99
C MET A 97 3.15 -10.24 9.64
N ILE A 98 2.93 -11.56 9.57
CA ILE A 98 3.99 -12.55 9.33
C ILE A 98 4.59 -12.42 7.92
N GLY A 99 3.77 -12.16 6.90
CA GLY A 99 4.24 -11.95 5.53
C GLY A 99 5.07 -13.09 4.92
N THR A 100 4.75 -14.35 5.24
CA THR A 100 5.37 -15.55 4.65
C THR A 100 4.43 -16.19 3.62
N ASN A 101 4.95 -17.08 2.76
CA ASN A 101 4.13 -17.78 1.77
C ASN A 101 3.00 -18.61 2.43
N PRO A 102 3.24 -19.41 3.49
CA PRO A 102 2.17 -20.12 4.19
C PRO A 102 1.13 -19.19 4.81
N SER A 103 1.53 -18.06 5.39
CA SER A 103 0.57 -17.14 6.02
C SER A 103 -0.35 -16.49 4.98
N ILE A 104 0.18 -16.10 3.81
CA ILE A 104 -0.61 -15.55 2.71
C ILE A 104 -1.54 -16.62 2.11
N SER A 105 -1.06 -17.86 1.95
CA SER A 105 -1.91 -19.00 1.55
C SER A 105 -3.04 -19.25 2.55
N TYR A 106 -2.77 -19.10 3.84
CA TYR A 106 -3.80 -19.30 4.84
C TYR A 106 -4.86 -18.19 4.81
N ILE A 107 -4.42 -16.93 4.73
CA ILE A 107 -5.31 -15.76 4.56
C ILE A 107 -6.19 -15.94 3.33
N LYS A 108 -5.63 -16.37 2.19
CA LYS A 108 -6.40 -16.70 0.98
C LYS A 108 -7.53 -17.69 1.30
N THR A 109 -7.19 -18.78 1.99
CA THR A 109 -8.17 -19.82 2.37
C THR A 109 -9.28 -19.25 3.26
N LEU A 110 -8.91 -18.45 4.27
CA LEU A 110 -9.84 -17.84 5.21
C LEU A 110 -10.81 -16.84 4.56
N ILE A 111 -10.31 -16.03 3.61
CA ILE A 111 -11.14 -15.08 2.84
C ILE A 111 -12.06 -15.84 1.88
N GLU A 112 -11.55 -16.85 1.18
CA GLU A 112 -12.35 -17.63 0.22
C GLU A 112 -13.49 -18.38 0.94
N SER A 113 -13.24 -18.92 2.13
CA SER A 113 -14.25 -19.59 2.96
C SER A 113 -15.11 -18.66 3.83
N ASP A 114 -15.02 -17.34 3.67
CA ASP A 114 -15.77 -16.33 4.45
C ASP A 114 -15.59 -16.44 5.98
N LYS A 115 -14.44 -16.99 6.44
CA LYS A 115 -14.09 -17.05 7.87
C LYS A 115 -13.62 -15.70 8.40
N ILE A 116 -12.96 -14.91 7.56
CA ILE A 116 -12.67 -13.50 7.86
C ILE A 116 -13.90 -12.67 7.48
N PRO A 117 -14.44 -11.83 8.38
CA PRO A 117 -15.57 -10.97 8.08
C PRO A 117 -15.33 -10.12 6.82
N ARG A 118 -16.32 -10.07 5.92
CA ARG A 118 -16.21 -9.41 4.60
C ARG A 118 -15.74 -7.96 4.67
N GLN A 119 -16.14 -7.23 5.71
CA GLN A 119 -15.76 -5.83 5.94
C GLN A 119 -14.31 -5.67 6.44
N TYR A 120 -13.73 -6.72 7.01
CA TYR A 120 -12.38 -6.73 7.59
C TYR A 120 -11.33 -7.33 6.64
N ALA A 121 -11.77 -8.22 5.76
CA ALA A 121 -10.90 -8.88 4.77
C ALA A 121 -10.03 -7.91 3.93
N PRO A 122 -10.49 -6.71 3.51
CA PRO A 122 -9.63 -5.74 2.82
C PRO A 122 -8.42 -5.27 3.65
N ASP A 123 -8.60 -5.03 4.95
CA ASP A 123 -7.52 -4.56 5.82
C ASP A 123 -6.48 -5.67 6.03
N ILE A 124 -6.96 -6.92 6.21
CA ILE A 124 -6.10 -8.09 6.36
C ILE A 124 -5.26 -8.35 5.11
N ILE A 125 -5.86 -8.33 3.92
CA ILE A 125 -5.10 -8.58 2.69
C ILE A 125 -4.11 -7.43 2.39
N GLU A 126 -4.46 -6.19 2.69
CA GLU A 126 -3.54 -5.06 2.55
C GLU A 126 -2.33 -5.23 3.47
N SER A 127 -2.58 -5.53 4.75
CA SER A 127 -1.54 -5.75 5.76
C SER A 127 -0.63 -6.91 5.38
N ALA A 128 -1.20 -8.04 4.92
CA ALA A 128 -0.45 -9.21 4.51
C ALA A 128 0.51 -8.95 3.33
N LEU A 129 0.03 -8.25 2.30
CA LEU A 129 0.83 -7.92 1.13
C LEU A 129 1.91 -6.86 1.45
N LYS A 130 1.61 -5.90 2.34
CA LYS A 130 2.62 -4.93 2.82
C LYS A 130 3.70 -5.57 3.67
N SER A 131 3.34 -6.57 4.48
CA SER A 131 4.24 -7.26 5.39
C SER A 131 5.10 -8.34 4.72
N THR A 132 4.91 -8.59 3.42
CA THR A 132 5.66 -9.60 2.66
C THR A 132 7.18 -9.42 2.82
N ARG A 133 7.86 -10.46 3.31
CA ARG A 133 9.31 -10.43 3.57
C ARG A 133 10.15 -11.00 2.44
N THR A 134 9.62 -12.00 1.73
CA THR A 134 10.33 -12.75 0.69
C THR A 134 9.50 -12.76 -0.60
N PRO A 135 9.65 -11.74 -1.47
CA PRO A 135 8.84 -11.57 -2.68
C PRO A 135 9.27 -12.53 -3.80
N THR A 136 9.01 -13.82 -3.60
CA THR A 136 9.40 -14.91 -4.51
C THR A 136 8.47 -15.04 -5.73
N PRO A 137 8.94 -15.58 -6.86
CA PRO A 137 8.09 -15.87 -8.02
C PRO A 137 6.87 -16.76 -7.68
N GLU A 138 7.03 -17.70 -6.75
CA GLU A 138 5.93 -18.53 -6.26
C GLU A 138 4.88 -17.68 -5.56
N LEU A 139 5.31 -16.75 -4.69
CA LEU A 139 4.39 -15.82 -4.02
C LEU A 139 3.65 -14.95 -5.02
N PHE A 140 4.33 -14.45 -6.05
CA PHE A 140 3.70 -13.62 -7.09
C PHE A 140 2.57 -14.37 -7.79
N ASN A 141 2.78 -15.64 -8.14
CA ASN A 141 1.75 -16.48 -8.75
C ASN A 141 0.59 -16.78 -7.78
N LEU A 142 0.89 -17.02 -6.50
CA LEU A 142 -0.13 -17.21 -5.46
C LEU A 142 -1.03 -15.98 -5.34
N VAL A 143 -0.43 -14.81 -5.16
CA VAL A 143 -1.17 -13.55 -5.00
C VAL A 143 -1.91 -13.18 -6.27
N PHE A 144 -1.32 -13.40 -7.45
CA PHE A 144 -1.99 -13.16 -8.73
C PHE A 144 -3.23 -14.02 -8.91
N THR A 145 -3.14 -15.30 -8.57
CA THR A 145 -4.28 -16.23 -8.60
C THR A 145 -5.36 -15.79 -7.62
N MET A 146 -4.97 -15.36 -6.41
CA MET A 146 -5.89 -14.79 -5.43
C MET A 146 -6.57 -13.51 -5.94
N ILE A 147 -5.85 -12.56 -6.56
CA ILE A 147 -6.45 -11.34 -7.11
C ILE A 147 -7.53 -11.67 -8.15
N LYS A 148 -7.26 -12.66 -9.01
CA LYS A 148 -8.24 -13.12 -10.01
C LYS A 148 -9.51 -13.68 -9.36
N SER A 149 -9.38 -14.50 -8.31
CA SER A 149 -10.55 -15.04 -7.59
C SER A 149 -11.31 -13.96 -6.81
N LEU A 150 -10.59 -13.00 -6.22
CA LEU A 150 -11.18 -11.90 -5.46
C LEU A 150 -11.96 -10.92 -6.35
N LYS A 151 -11.59 -10.79 -7.63
CA LYS A 151 -12.33 -9.97 -8.60
C LYS A 151 -13.81 -10.35 -8.69
N THR A 152 -14.12 -11.64 -8.70
CA THR A 152 -15.50 -12.12 -8.78
C THR A 152 -16.21 -12.08 -7.43
N LYS A 153 -15.48 -11.99 -6.32
CA LYS A 153 -16.02 -12.03 -4.96
C LYS A 153 -16.40 -10.65 -4.41
N SER A 154 -15.54 -9.64 -4.58
CA SER A 154 -15.80 -8.29 -4.08
C SER A 154 -14.97 -7.23 -4.82
N PRO A 155 -15.59 -6.14 -5.33
CA PRO A 155 -14.87 -5.02 -5.92
C PRO A 155 -13.83 -4.39 -4.99
N GLN A 156 -14.13 -4.32 -3.68
CA GLN A 156 -13.21 -3.76 -2.69
C GLN A 156 -11.98 -4.66 -2.48
N LEU A 157 -12.19 -5.99 -2.40
CA LEU A 157 -11.07 -6.94 -2.26
C LEU A 157 -10.18 -6.92 -3.49
N PHE A 158 -10.76 -6.86 -4.68
CA PHE A 158 -10.01 -6.68 -5.91
C PHE A 158 -9.21 -5.37 -5.91
N ALA A 159 -9.85 -4.26 -5.54
CA ALA A 159 -9.21 -2.96 -5.51
C ALA A 159 -7.97 -2.92 -4.60
N VAL A 160 -8.14 -3.33 -3.35
CA VAL A 160 -7.07 -3.31 -2.36
C VAL A 160 -5.96 -4.29 -2.73
N SER A 161 -6.30 -5.52 -3.15
CA SER A 161 -5.29 -6.53 -3.50
C SER A 161 -4.49 -6.16 -4.75
N ALA A 162 -5.15 -5.68 -5.81
CA ALA A 162 -4.47 -5.28 -7.05
C ALA A 162 -3.53 -4.08 -6.82
N VAL A 163 -3.99 -3.04 -6.12
CA VAL A 163 -3.19 -1.84 -5.85
C VAL A 163 -2.01 -2.16 -4.92
N THR A 164 -2.23 -2.95 -3.87
CA THR A 164 -1.18 -3.30 -2.89
C THR A 164 -0.16 -4.26 -3.49
N PHE A 165 -0.59 -5.23 -4.29
CA PHE A 165 0.33 -6.13 -4.99
C PHE A 165 1.16 -5.39 -6.04
N SER A 166 0.56 -4.45 -6.77
CA SER A 166 1.32 -3.56 -7.68
C SER A 166 2.37 -2.73 -6.94
N ASP A 167 2.06 -2.28 -5.72
CA ASP A 167 3.02 -1.58 -4.86
C ASP A 167 4.15 -2.50 -4.36
N LEU A 168 3.82 -3.75 -4.00
CA LEU A 168 4.82 -4.76 -3.65
C LEU A 168 5.78 -5.03 -4.81
N LEU A 169 5.27 -5.27 -6.03
CA LEU A 169 6.09 -5.48 -7.23
C LEU A 169 6.99 -4.28 -7.51
N HIS A 170 6.47 -3.06 -7.33
CA HIS A 170 7.29 -1.85 -7.48
C HIS A 170 8.45 -1.83 -6.48
N ARG A 171 8.16 -2.03 -5.20
CA ARG A 171 9.17 -1.96 -4.14
C ARG A 171 10.20 -3.08 -4.24
N ALA A 172 9.77 -4.28 -4.63
CA ALA A 172 10.58 -5.48 -4.67
C ALA A 172 11.37 -5.66 -5.98
N CYS A 173 10.81 -5.23 -7.12
CA CYS A 173 11.36 -5.56 -8.44
C CYS A 173 11.73 -4.33 -9.28
N VAL A 174 11.04 -3.19 -9.13
CA VAL A 174 11.18 -2.06 -10.05
C VAL A 174 12.05 -0.94 -9.48
N ASN A 175 11.89 -0.62 -8.19
CA ASN A 175 12.61 0.45 -7.54
C ASN A 175 13.88 -0.10 -6.86
N PRO A 176 15.08 0.23 -7.37
CA PRO A 176 16.32 -0.35 -6.85
C PRO A 176 16.59 0.05 -5.39
N SER A 177 16.21 1.25 -4.97
CA SER A 177 16.46 1.75 -3.62
C SER A 177 15.62 1.00 -2.58
N SER A 178 14.32 0.84 -2.82
CA SER A 178 13.46 0.08 -1.89
C SER A 178 13.74 -1.42 -1.93
N MET A 179 14.16 -1.95 -3.08
CA MET A 179 14.50 -3.37 -3.23
C MET A 179 15.59 -3.76 -2.23
N VAL A 180 16.66 -2.95 -2.16
CA VAL A 180 17.77 -3.18 -1.23
C VAL A 180 17.41 -2.81 0.21
N ALA A 181 16.64 -1.73 0.42
CA ALA A 181 16.33 -1.23 1.76
C ALA A 181 15.28 -2.06 2.52
N GLN A 182 14.39 -2.76 1.82
CA GLN A 182 13.21 -3.41 2.43
C GLN A 182 13.22 -4.93 2.35
N PHE A 183 14.05 -5.52 1.48
CA PHE A 183 14.07 -6.96 1.25
C PHE A 183 15.47 -7.55 1.47
N PRO A 184 15.58 -8.81 1.91
CA PRO A 184 16.85 -9.43 2.28
C PRO A 184 17.68 -9.89 1.05
N VAL A 185 17.90 -8.99 0.08
CA VAL A 185 18.60 -9.30 -1.18
C VAL A 185 20.09 -9.60 -0.98
N HIS A 186 20.71 -9.10 0.10
CA HIS A 186 22.10 -9.43 0.44
C HIS A 186 22.28 -10.86 0.94
N VAL A 187 21.19 -11.49 1.37
CA VAL A 187 21.19 -12.85 1.93
C VAL A 187 20.75 -13.86 0.87
N TYR A 188 19.67 -13.56 0.15
CA TYR A 188 19.06 -14.49 -0.81
C TYR A 188 19.34 -14.16 -2.29
N GLY A 189 20.04 -13.05 -2.56
CA GLY A 189 20.11 -12.47 -3.89
C GLY A 189 18.85 -11.72 -4.28
N ASN A 190 18.84 -11.18 -5.49
CA ASN A 190 17.66 -10.49 -6.02
C ASN A 190 16.54 -11.50 -6.28
N PHE A 191 15.35 -11.23 -5.73
CA PHE A 191 14.16 -12.06 -5.97
C PHE A 191 13.56 -11.85 -7.37
N CYS A 192 13.74 -10.66 -7.94
CA CYS A 192 13.20 -10.24 -9.22
C CYS A 192 13.94 -8.98 -9.73
N SER A 193 13.67 -8.63 -10.99
CA SER A 193 14.07 -7.36 -11.63
C SER A 193 12.89 -6.76 -12.41
N PRO A 194 13.00 -5.54 -12.97
CA PRO A 194 11.96 -4.98 -13.83
C PRO A 194 11.62 -5.91 -15.02
N GLU A 195 12.63 -6.58 -15.58
CA GLU A 195 12.52 -7.49 -16.72
C GLU A 195 11.95 -8.87 -16.38
N THR A 196 11.48 -9.08 -15.15
CA THR A 196 10.87 -10.36 -14.75
C THR A 196 9.64 -10.65 -15.62
N PRO A 197 9.63 -11.76 -16.40
CA PRO A 197 8.56 -12.03 -17.38
C PRO A 197 7.15 -12.07 -16.78
N PHE A 198 7.02 -12.46 -15.50
CA PHE A 198 5.74 -12.41 -14.79
C PHE A 198 5.10 -11.00 -14.80
N ILE A 199 5.90 -9.95 -14.60
CA ILE A 199 5.39 -8.57 -14.53
C ILE A 199 4.94 -8.13 -15.91
N GLU A 200 5.80 -8.32 -16.90
CA GLU A 200 5.61 -7.86 -18.26
C GLU A 200 4.55 -8.68 -19.02
N ASP A 201 4.60 -10.00 -18.96
CA ASP A 201 3.82 -10.87 -19.84
C ASP A 201 2.53 -11.38 -19.20
N GLN A 202 2.39 -11.29 -17.87
CA GLN A 202 1.21 -11.80 -17.16
C GLN A 202 0.47 -10.71 -16.41
N TYR A 203 1.13 -10.00 -15.50
CA TYR A 203 0.45 -9.12 -14.56
C TYR A 203 -0.02 -7.82 -15.21
N ILE A 204 0.85 -7.10 -15.92
CA ILE A 204 0.47 -5.87 -16.64
C ILE A 204 -0.62 -6.16 -17.69
N PRO A 205 -0.49 -7.18 -18.57
CA PRO A 205 -1.54 -7.51 -19.54
C PRO A 205 -2.86 -7.89 -18.89
N TYR A 206 -2.83 -8.57 -17.74
CA TYR A 206 -4.04 -8.83 -16.97
C TYR A 206 -4.71 -7.53 -16.53
N LEU A 207 -3.97 -6.58 -15.93
CA LEU A 207 -4.51 -5.27 -15.57
C LEU A 207 -5.07 -4.54 -16.79
N GLU A 208 -4.35 -4.51 -17.91
CA GLU A 208 -4.81 -3.87 -19.15
C GLU A 208 -6.15 -4.44 -19.64
N SER A 209 -6.32 -5.76 -19.62
CA SER A 209 -7.58 -6.39 -20.01
C SER A 209 -8.76 -6.01 -19.11
N GLN A 210 -8.51 -5.50 -17.89
CA GLN A 210 -9.57 -5.00 -17.01
C GLN A 210 -10.01 -3.56 -17.33
N ILE A 211 -9.28 -2.81 -18.18
CA ILE A 211 -9.63 -1.42 -18.56
C ILE A 211 -10.77 -1.38 -19.59
N GLN A 212 -10.88 -2.39 -20.45
CA GLN A 212 -11.71 -2.36 -21.66
C GLN A 212 -13.15 -2.85 -21.46
N GLY A 213 -13.56 -3.20 -20.23
CA GLY A 213 -14.90 -3.72 -19.93
C GLY A 213 -15.98 -2.63 -19.82
N GLY A 214 -17.11 -2.81 -20.51
CA GLY A 214 -18.27 -1.89 -20.49
C GLY A 214 -19.40 -2.27 -19.52
N GLY A 215 -19.10 -3.01 -18.45
CA GLY A 215 -20.11 -3.51 -17.50
C GLY A 215 -20.51 -2.52 -16.38
N PRO A 216 -21.48 -2.87 -15.52
CA PRO A 216 -21.77 -2.14 -14.28
C PRO A 216 -20.51 -2.08 -13.41
N GLY A 217 -20.08 -0.89 -12.98
CA GLY A 217 -18.82 -0.70 -12.23
C GLY A 217 -17.58 -0.50 -13.10
N ALA A 218 -17.71 -0.46 -14.44
CA ALA A 218 -16.60 -0.22 -15.37
C ALA A 218 -15.74 1.01 -15.00
N LYS A 219 -16.37 2.09 -14.51
CA LYS A 219 -15.65 3.28 -14.06
C LYS A 219 -14.81 3.05 -12.81
N SER A 220 -15.37 2.42 -11.78
CA SER A 220 -14.63 2.11 -10.55
C SER A 220 -13.49 1.14 -10.82
N ASP A 221 -13.73 0.13 -11.65
CA ASP A 221 -12.71 -0.83 -12.08
C ASP A 221 -11.59 -0.12 -12.85
N LYS A 222 -11.93 0.79 -13.77
CA LYS A 222 -10.96 1.60 -14.50
C LYS A 222 -10.10 2.46 -13.58
N ILE A 223 -10.69 3.10 -12.57
CA ILE A 223 -9.94 3.88 -11.55
C ILE A 223 -8.95 2.97 -10.78
N VAL A 224 -9.43 1.82 -10.31
CA VAL A 224 -8.60 0.84 -9.58
C VAL A 224 -7.43 0.37 -10.42
N VAL A 225 -7.70 -0.01 -11.67
CA VAL A 225 -6.73 -0.58 -12.58
C VAL A 225 -5.68 0.45 -13.01
N ILE A 226 -6.08 1.69 -13.27
CA ILE A 226 -5.14 2.80 -13.53
C ILE A 226 -4.22 3.03 -12.33
N ASN A 227 -4.79 3.01 -11.12
CA ASN A 227 -3.99 3.15 -9.91
C ASN A 227 -3.02 1.96 -9.74
N ALA A 228 -3.47 0.73 -9.96
CA ALA A 228 -2.62 -0.46 -9.92
C ALA A 228 -1.48 -0.38 -10.95
N LEU A 229 -1.77 -0.07 -12.22
CA LEU A 229 -0.77 0.14 -13.26
C LEU A 229 0.25 1.22 -12.87
N GLY A 230 -0.22 2.38 -12.39
CA GLY A 230 0.65 3.44 -11.88
C GLY A 230 1.51 3.03 -10.69
N LYS A 231 0.96 2.21 -9.79
CA LYS A 231 1.68 1.67 -8.63
C LYS A 231 2.83 0.76 -9.04
N THR A 232 2.73 0.00 -10.13
CA THR A 232 3.86 -0.82 -10.63
C THR A 232 5.11 0.04 -10.89
N GLY A 233 4.91 1.28 -11.35
CA GLY A 233 6.00 2.14 -11.83
C GLY A 233 6.80 1.54 -12.98
N HIS A 234 6.27 0.51 -13.64
CA HIS A 234 6.95 -0.23 -14.70
C HIS A 234 6.76 0.46 -16.06
N TYR A 235 7.78 0.44 -16.92
CA TYR A 235 7.72 1.16 -18.21
C TYR A 235 6.63 0.62 -19.14
N ARG A 236 6.43 -0.69 -19.21
CA ARG A 236 5.36 -1.32 -20.02
C ARG A 236 3.95 -0.82 -19.69
N ALA A 237 3.70 -0.37 -18.46
CA ALA A 237 2.41 0.19 -18.06
C ALA A 237 2.19 1.63 -18.58
N VAL A 238 3.24 2.32 -19.04
CA VAL A 238 3.16 3.70 -19.54
C VAL A 238 2.29 3.76 -20.79
N ASP A 239 2.46 2.83 -21.73
CA ASP A 239 1.70 2.81 -22.99
C ASP A 239 0.20 2.68 -22.75
N SER A 240 -0.20 1.85 -21.79
CA SER A 240 -1.61 1.67 -21.41
C SER A 240 -2.16 2.93 -20.73
N LEU A 241 -1.38 3.60 -19.89
CA LEU A 241 -1.77 4.87 -19.27
C LEU A 241 -1.89 5.99 -20.31
N VAL A 242 -0.98 6.07 -21.28
CA VAL A 242 -1.02 7.04 -22.38
C VAL A 242 -2.28 6.86 -23.23
N LYS A 243 -2.64 5.61 -23.58
CA LYS A 243 -3.91 5.33 -24.29
C LYS A 243 -5.13 5.84 -23.53
N VAL A 244 -5.13 5.77 -22.20
CA VAL A 244 -6.21 6.34 -21.36
C VAL A 244 -6.20 7.87 -21.40
N ILE A 245 -5.02 8.50 -21.42
CA ILE A 245 -4.85 9.96 -21.49
C ILE A 245 -5.32 10.51 -22.85
N GLU A 246 -4.97 9.83 -23.94
CA GLU A 246 -5.26 10.19 -25.33
C GLU A 246 -6.68 9.81 -25.79
N GLY A 247 -7.37 8.94 -25.04
CA GLY A 247 -8.72 8.49 -25.35
C GLY A 247 -9.74 9.63 -25.51
N THR A 248 -10.88 9.32 -26.13
CA THR A 248 -11.88 10.32 -26.56
C THR A 248 -12.31 11.29 -25.45
N PRO A 249 -12.29 12.62 -25.69
CA PRO A 249 -12.59 13.67 -24.71
C PRO A 249 -13.97 13.58 -24.03
N ALA A 250 -14.92 12.88 -24.65
CA ALA A 250 -16.28 12.73 -24.14
C ALA A 250 -16.39 11.89 -22.85
N SER A 251 -15.33 11.17 -22.45
CA SER A 251 -15.35 10.33 -21.25
C SER A 251 -14.33 10.81 -20.18
N GLU A 252 -14.85 11.39 -19.11
CA GLU A 252 -14.30 11.34 -17.74
C GLU A 252 -12.93 12.01 -17.50
N THR A 253 -12.89 13.35 -17.49
CA THR A 253 -11.74 14.20 -17.11
C THR A 253 -10.97 13.72 -15.87
N MET A 254 -11.69 13.22 -14.86
CA MET A 254 -11.10 12.64 -13.64
C MET A 254 -10.20 11.43 -13.93
N VAL A 255 -10.64 10.52 -14.80
CA VAL A 255 -9.91 9.28 -15.13
C VAL A 255 -8.64 9.60 -15.92
N ARG A 256 -8.71 10.57 -16.83
CA ARG A 256 -7.54 11.07 -17.57
C ARG A 256 -6.53 11.74 -16.63
N SER A 257 -7.02 12.57 -15.71
CA SER A 257 -6.18 13.22 -14.70
C SER A 257 -5.49 12.20 -13.78
N LEU A 258 -6.22 11.15 -13.38
CA LEU A 258 -5.66 10.04 -12.61
C LEU A 258 -4.58 9.28 -13.40
N ALA A 259 -4.79 9.04 -14.70
CA ALA A 259 -3.81 8.38 -15.54
C ALA A 259 -2.51 9.20 -15.71
N VAL A 260 -2.62 10.53 -15.81
CA VAL A 260 -1.44 11.42 -15.76
C VAL A 260 -0.73 11.28 -14.42
N TYR A 261 -1.46 11.35 -13.30
CA TYR A 261 -0.87 11.20 -11.97
C TYR A 261 -0.20 9.82 -11.79
N ALA A 262 -0.78 8.76 -12.36
CA ALA A 262 -0.25 7.40 -12.32
C ALA A 262 1.14 7.27 -12.97
N LEU A 263 1.49 8.14 -13.93
CA LEU A 263 2.83 8.17 -14.55
C LEU A 263 3.95 8.59 -13.59
N LYS A 264 3.62 9.14 -12.41
CA LYS A 264 4.58 9.67 -11.43
C LYS A 264 5.74 8.71 -11.13
N ARG A 265 5.46 7.44 -10.84
CA ARG A 265 6.50 6.46 -10.48
C ARG A 265 7.38 6.11 -11.67
N ALA A 266 6.78 5.88 -12.83
CA ALA A 266 7.50 5.62 -14.07
C ALA A 266 8.35 6.83 -14.50
N ALA A 267 7.90 8.07 -14.23
CA ALA A 267 8.66 9.28 -14.52
C ALA A 267 9.93 9.39 -13.67
N VAL A 268 9.89 8.95 -12.41
CA VAL A 268 11.07 8.88 -11.55
C VAL A 268 12.02 7.77 -12.00
N GLN A 269 11.48 6.61 -12.37
CA GLN A 269 12.30 5.44 -12.75
C GLN A 269 12.87 5.54 -14.18
N TYR A 270 12.15 6.18 -15.11
CA TYR A 270 12.47 6.25 -16.54
C TYR A 270 12.32 7.69 -17.08
N PRO A 271 13.02 8.69 -16.52
CA PRO A 271 12.78 10.10 -16.82
C PRO A 271 12.97 10.46 -18.30
N SER A 272 13.97 9.86 -18.98
CA SER A 272 14.23 10.11 -20.40
C SER A 272 13.11 9.64 -21.32
N LYS A 273 12.37 8.58 -20.93
CA LYS A 273 11.28 8.02 -21.73
C LYS A 273 9.94 8.68 -21.43
N VAL A 274 9.69 9.05 -20.17
CA VAL A 274 8.38 9.57 -19.73
C VAL A 274 8.28 11.10 -19.85
N LYS A 275 9.39 11.84 -19.71
CA LYS A 275 9.37 13.31 -19.82
C LYS A 275 8.80 13.81 -21.16
N PRO A 276 9.16 13.28 -22.34
CA PRO A 276 8.59 13.72 -23.61
C PRO A 276 7.06 13.52 -23.68
N ILE A 277 6.56 12.42 -23.13
CA ILE A 277 5.12 12.11 -23.05
C ILE A 277 4.41 13.14 -22.17
N LEU A 278 5.00 13.46 -21.01
CA LEU A 278 4.46 14.48 -20.12
C LEU A 278 4.45 15.86 -20.81
N MET A 279 5.52 16.24 -21.51
CA MET A 279 5.58 17.52 -22.24
C MET A 279 4.56 17.62 -23.39
N SER A 280 4.23 16.52 -24.08
CA SER A 280 3.20 16.54 -25.13
C SER A 280 1.79 16.78 -24.57
N ILE A 281 1.53 16.36 -23.32
CA ILE A 281 0.27 16.60 -22.62
C ILE A 281 0.12 18.07 -22.24
N ILE A 282 1.19 18.75 -21.79
CA ILE A 282 1.18 20.20 -21.44
C ILE A 282 0.77 21.05 -22.63
N ASN A 283 1.29 20.70 -23.81
CA ASN A 283 1.07 21.47 -25.02
C ASN A 283 -0.34 21.24 -25.60
N ASN A 284 -1.19 20.45 -24.93
CA ASN A 284 -2.56 20.15 -25.32
C ASN A 284 -3.57 20.76 -24.31
N PRO A 285 -4.43 21.72 -24.72
CA PRO A 285 -5.13 22.68 -23.85
C PRO A 285 -6.18 22.14 -22.85
N GLY A 286 -6.30 20.82 -22.66
CA GLY A 286 -7.41 20.17 -21.95
C GLY A 286 -7.16 19.73 -20.49
N MET A 287 -5.92 19.70 -19.97
CA MET A 287 -5.62 19.07 -18.66
C MET A 287 -4.54 19.77 -17.80
N ASP A 288 -4.43 21.08 -17.93
CA ASP A 288 -3.24 21.82 -17.49
C ASP A 288 -3.07 21.90 -15.96
N TYR A 289 -4.16 21.95 -15.17
CA TYR A 289 -4.09 22.15 -13.70
C TYR A 289 -3.43 20.98 -12.94
N VAL A 290 -3.97 19.77 -13.11
CA VAL A 290 -3.52 18.57 -12.37
C VAL A 290 -2.09 18.24 -12.78
N PHE A 291 -1.78 18.42 -14.05
CA PHE A 291 -0.48 18.18 -14.60
C PHE A 291 0.59 19.12 -14.00
N ASP A 292 0.31 20.43 -13.90
CA ASP A 292 1.25 21.41 -13.34
C ASP A 292 1.60 21.09 -11.87
N GLN A 293 0.61 20.63 -11.10
CA GLN A 293 0.80 20.16 -9.73
C GLN A 293 1.69 18.89 -9.67
N VAL A 294 1.51 17.96 -10.61
CA VAL A 294 2.32 16.73 -10.69
C VAL A 294 3.77 17.05 -11.01
N MET A 295 4.04 17.90 -12.01
CA MET A 295 5.39 18.30 -12.38
C MET A 295 6.12 19.03 -11.26
N ASN A 296 5.42 19.94 -10.57
CA ASN A 296 5.96 20.65 -9.43
C ASN A 296 6.34 19.69 -8.28
N LYS A 297 5.43 18.77 -7.91
CA LYS A 297 5.71 17.76 -6.87
C LYS A 297 6.79 16.75 -7.24
N LEU A 298 7.06 16.56 -8.54
CA LEU A 298 8.10 15.68 -9.04
C LEU A 298 9.46 16.37 -9.23
N GLY A 299 9.54 17.70 -9.10
CA GLY A 299 10.75 18.45 -9.41
C GLY A 299 11.15 18.40 -10.89
N LEU A 300 10.21 18.03 -11.78
CA LEU A 300 10.44 17.88 -13.22
C LEU A 300 10.09 19.14 -14.01
N LYS A 301 9.53 20.16 -13.36
CA LYS A 301 9.22 21.45 -13.98
C LYS A 301 10.55 22.16 -14.27
N GLU A 302 10.91 22.27 -15.54
CA GLU A 302 12.03 23.10 -15.95
C GLU A 302 11.70 24.57 -15.62
N THR A 303 12.40 25.12 -14.64
CA THR A 303 12.38 26.55 -14.39
C THR A 303 13.19 27.22 -15.49
N ALA A 304 12.52 27.96 -16.37
CA ALA A 304 13.18 28.81 -17.34
C ALA A 304 14.15 29.77 -16.62
N SER A 305 15.27 30.12 -17.25
CA SER A 305 16.18 31.11 -16.67
C SER A 305 15.44 32.44 -16.41
N PRO A 306 15.92 33.29 -15.49
CA PRO A 306 15.29 34.58 -15.20
C PRO A 306 15.12 35.45 -16.45
N GLU A 307 16.07 35.35 -17.38
CA GLU A 307 16.09 36.08 -18.65
C GLU A 307 15.00 35.56 -19.62
N VAL A 308 14.90 34.24 -19.77
CA VAL A 308 13.87 33.60 -20.60
C VAL A 308 12.47 33.87 -20.01
N SER A 309 12.34 33.86 -18.69
CA SER A 309 11.09 34.18 -17.99
C SER A 309 10.66 35.65 -18.19
N ALA A 310 11.62 36.57 -18.25
CA ALA A 310 11.36 37.98 -18.51
C ALA A 310 10.94 38.23 -19.98
N GLU A 311 11.56 37.54 -20.93
CA GLU A 311 11.17 37.56 -22.34
C GLU A 311 9.77 36.97 -22.54
N LEU A 312 9.48 35.83 -21.91
CA LEU A 312 8.15 35.21 -21.95
C LEU A 312 7.06 36.15 -21.41
N LYS A 313 7.31 36.87 -20.31
CA LYS A 313 6.37 37.90 -19.79
C LYS A 313 6.13 39.04 -20.78
N LYS A 314 7.16 39.50 -21.50
CA LYS A 314 7.00 40.52 -22.55
C LYS A 314 6.16 39.99 -23.72
N ILE A 315 6.35 38.72 -24.08
CA ILE A 315 5.58 38.05 -25.14
C ILE A 315 4.12 37.86 -24.70
N GLU A 316 3.87 37.43 -23.47
CA GLU A 316 2.53 37.30 -22.88
C GLU A 316 1.76 38.62 -22.88
N GLN A 317 2.44 39.72 -22.49
CA GLN A 317 1.86 41.07 -22.53
C GLN A 317 1.56 41.53 -23.96
N LYS A 318 2.46 41.26 -24.92
CA LYS A 318 2.26 41.60 -26.33
C LYS A 318 1.12 40.81 -26.98
N LEU A 319 0.98 39.54 -26.64
CA LEU A 319 -0.04 38.64 -27.18
C LEU A 319 -1.39 38.73 -26.45
N GLN A 320 -1.50 39.60 -25.42
CA GLN A 320 -2.70 39.75 -24.57
C GLN A 320 -3.22 38.41 -24.01
N ILE A 321 -2.31 37.48 -23.73
CA ILE A 321 -2.66 36.17 -23.20
C ILE A 321 -3.03 36.37 -21.74
N LYS A 322 -4.33 36.27 -21.40
CA LYS A 322 -4.76 36.25 -19.99
C LYS A 322 -4.39 34.91 -19.37
N PRO A 323 -3.64 34.86 -18.26
CA PRO A 323 -3.45 33.62 -17.53
C PRO A 323 -4.81 33.10 -17.07
N ARG A 324 -5.08 31.83 -17.35
CA ARG A 324 -6.35 31.19 -16.97
C ARG A 324 -6.44 31.13 -15.44
N VAL A 325 -7.47 31.72 -14.86
CA VAL A 325 -7.85 31.50 -13.46
C VAL A 325 -8.74 30.27 -13.43
N MET A 326 -8.25 29.18 -12.85
CA MET A 326 -8.96 27.91 -12.78
C MET A 326 -9.77 27.81 -11.48
N PRO A 327 -11.04 27.41 -11.54
CA PRO A 327 -11.79 27.08 -10.33
C PRO A 327 -11.25 25.78 -9.71
N GLU A 328 -11.10 25.77 -8.39
CA GLU A 328 -10.66 24.59 -7.65
C GLU A 328 -11.75 23.50 -7.68
N PRO A 329 -11.43 22.23 -7.91
CA PRO A 329 -12.43 21.17 -7.85
C PRO A 329 -12.79 20.85 -6.40
N GLU A 330 -14.07 21.01 -6.05
CA GLU A 330 -14.63 20.58 -4.77
C GLU A 330 -14.96 19.08 -4.82
N LEU A 331 -14.33 18.28 -3.96
CA LEU A 331 -14.65 16.86 -3.80
C LEU A 331 -15.35 16.65 -2.46
N SER A 332 -16.53 16.04 -2.46
CA SER A 332 -17.21 15.66 -1.23
C SER A 332 -16.95 14.19 -0.90
N MET A 333 -16.45 13.92 0.30
CA MET A 333 -16.22 12.58 0.84
C MET A 333 -17.19 12.32 1.99
N LYS A 334 -18.00 11.27 1.87
CA LYS A 334 -18.86 10.78 2.93
C LYS A 334 -18.09 9.73 3.72
N VAL A 335 -17.78 10.00 4.99
CA VAL A 335 -17.05 9.08 5.86
C VAL A 335 -18.02 8.52 6.89
N LYS A 336 -18.04 7.19 7.01
CA LYS A 336 -18.81 6.46 8.01
C LYS A 336 -17.87 5.66 8.90
N PHE A 337 -17.81 6.00 10.19
CA PHE A 337 -16.97 5.32 11.18
C PHE A 337 -17.78 5.07 12.45
N MET A 338 -17.77 3.82 12.94
CA MET A 338 -18.52 3.38 14.15
C MET A 338 -19.99 3.84 14.20
N GLY A 339 -20.68 3.86 13.06
CA GLY A 339 -22.11 4.24 12.98
C GLY A 339 -22.39 5.74 12.83
N LEU A 340 -21.39 6.61 12.93
CA LEU A 340 -21.51 8.06 12.69
C LEU A 340 -21.24 8.38 11.21
N GLU A 341 -22.11 9.21 10.62
CA GLU A 341 -21.97 9.68 9.23
C GLU A 341 -21.65 11.18 9.20
N ARG A 342 -20.55 11.55 8.55
CA ARG A 342 -20.21 12.95 8.26
C ARG A 342 -19.82 13.13 6.80
N ILE A 343 -20.23 14.28 6.26
CA ILE A 343 -19.85 14.74 4.92
C ILE A 343 -18.70 15.73 5.09
N PHE A 344 -17.57 15.47 4.44
CA PHE A 344 -16.43 16.36 4.38
C PHE A 344 -16.31 16.91 2.96
N SER A 345 -16.30 18.23 2.81
CA SER A 345 -15.86 18.90 1.58
C SER A 345 -14.34 19.03 1.62
N LEU A 346 -13.66 18.35 0.71
CA LEU A 346 -12.22 18.46 0.50
C LEU A 346 -11.98 19.59 -0.52
N ASP A 347 -11.83 20.81 -0.03
CA ASP A 347 -11.30 21.96 -0.78
C ASP A 347 -9.80 22.16 -0.46
N SER A 348 -9.10 23.02 -1.23
CA SER A 348 -7.68 23.32 -0.99
C SER A 348 -7.48 23.92 0.41
N LYS A 349 -8.47 24.69 0.88
CA LYS A 349 -8.48 25.37 2.16
C LYS A 349 -8.52 24.37 3.33
N PHE A 350 -9.35 23.34 3.26
CA PHE A 350 -9.42 22.26 4.25
C PHE A 350 -8.10 21.48 4.30
N TYR A 351 -7.47 21.20 3.16
CA TYR A 351 -6.19 20.50 3.12
C TYR A 351 -5.08 21.34 3.78
N MET A 352 -5.01 22.63 3.46
CA MET A 352 -4.04 23.56 4.04
C MET A 352 -4.31 23.83 5.53
N GLU A 353 -5.58 24.01 5.93
CA GLU A 353 -5.98 24.16 7.33
C GLU A 353 -5.70 22.90 8.15
N THR A 354 -5.88 21.71 7.55
CA THR A 354 -5.59 20.44 8.22
C THR A 354 -4.09 20.25 8.39
N ILE A 355 -3.29 20.54 7.35
CA ILE A 355 -1.82 20.53 7.45
C ILE A 355 -1.36 21.53 8.52
N GLN A 356 -1.94 22.73 8.55
CA GLN A 356 -1.58 23.76 9.51
C GLN A 356 -1.98 23.38 10.94
N LYS A 357 -3.20 22.86 11.15
CA LYS A 357 -3.65 22.34 12.46
C LYS A 357 -2.79 21.17 12.93
N VAL A 358 -2.43 20.25 12.03
CA VAL A 358 -1.52 19.13 12.36
C VAL A 358 -0.12 19.63 12.69
N ALA A 359 0.41 20.59 11.92
CA ALA A 359 1.72 21.19 12.18
C ALA A 359 1.75 21.99 13.50
N GLU A 360 0.69 22.72 13.84
CA GLU A 360 0.55 23.45 15.11
C GLU A 360 0.40 22.49 16.29
N LYS A 361 -0.30 21.37 16.11
CA LYS A 361 -0.44 20.32 17.14
C LYS A 361 0.87 19.57 17.36
N LEU A 362 1.65 19.33 16.30
CA LEU A 362 2.99 18.76 16.39
C LEU A 362 4.00 19.74 17.01
N ARG A 363 3.85 21.05 16.79
CA ARG A 363 4.70 22.09 17.42
C ARG A 363 4.35 22.38 18.87
N SER A 364 3.09 22.22 19.27
CA SER A 364 2.61 22.44 20.64
C SER A 364 2.66 21.19 21.52
N SER A 365 2.98 20.02 20.95
CA SER A 365 3.21 18.80 21.72
C SER A 365 4.58 18.86 22.44
N PRO A 366 4.67 18.51 23.74
CA PRO A 366 5.93 18.57 24.47
C PRO A 366 6.99 17.65 23.84
N LYS A 367 8.22 18.17 23.72
CA LYS A 367 9.38 17.57 23.03
C LYS A 367 9.96 16.29 23.68
N SER A 368 9.22 15.56 24.52
CA SER A 368 9.73 14.38 25.23
C SER A 368 9.48 13.03 24.55
N CYS A 369 8.88 12.99 23.35
CA CYS A 369 8.56 11.72 22.67
C CYS A 369 9.48 11.35 21.49
N LEU A 370 10.60 12.06 21.27
CA LEU A 370 11.48 11.81 20.10
C LEU A 370 12.98 11.76 20.42
N THR A 371 13.38 11.44 21.65
CA THR A 371 14.78 11.14 21.97
C THR A 371 14.87 9.80 22.65
N ASP A 372 15.09 8.75 21.84
CA ASP A 372 15.88 7.57 22.20
C ASP A 372 16.17 6.78 20.90
N PHE A 373 17.12 7.29 20.13
CA PHE A 373 17.91 6.48 19.21
C PHE A 373 19.38 6.67 19.60
N PRO A 374 20.08 5.63 20.07
CA PRO A 374 21.51 5.74 20.37
C PRO A 374 22.29 5.88 19.06
N SER A 375 22.84 7.06 18.83
CA SER A 375 23.83 7.31 17.78
C SER A 375 25.18 6.76 18.22
N ASN A 376 25.57 5.58 17.75
CA ASN A 376 26.94 5.09 17.87
C ASN A 376 27.54 4.83 16.49
N THR A 377 28.24 5.83 15.97
CA THR A 377 29.32 5.67 14.98
C THR A 377 30.36 6.76 15.22
N PRO A 378 31.64 6.43 15.50
CA PRO A 378 32.69 7.43 15.68
C PRO A 378 33.09 8.05 14.33
N ARG A 379 33.32 9.37 14.32
CA ARG A 379 33.91 10.10 13.19
C ARG A 379 35.40 9.77 13.04
N PRO A 380 35.92 9.67 11.81
CA PRO A 380 37.37 9.75 11.59
C PRO A 380 37.81 11.22 11.70
N GLU A 381 38.76 11.50 12.58
CA GLU A 381 39.48 12.77 12.64
C GLU A 381 40.48 12.83 11.48
N LEU A 382 40.40 13.90 10.69
CA LEU A 382 41.45 14.31 9.75
C LEU A 382 42.42 15.22 10.49
N HIS A 383 43.66 14.77 10.62
CA HIS A 383 44.85 15.62 10.66
C HIS A 383 45.84 15.14 9.61
#